data_AF-A0AAX4KWU0-F1
#
_entry.id   AF-A0AAX4KWU0-F1
#
_cell.length_a   1.000
_cell.length_b   1.000
_cell.length_c   1.000
_cell.angle_alpha   90.00
_cell.angle_beta   90.00
_cell.angle_gamma   90.00
#
_symmetry.space_group_name_H-M   'P 1'
#
loop_
_entity.id
_entity.type
_entity.pdbx_description
1 polymer ?
#
loop_
_entity_poly.entity_id
_entity_poly.type
_entity_poly.pdbx_seq_one_letter_code
_entity_poly.pdbx_strand_id
1 'polypeptide(L)' 'MAGKFYIAVAVLTLIFILLYSLLPLYSKENPTFLGLPMFYWYQIILMPIGALVFFAVSYLIRE' A
#
# COMPACT_ATOMS: atom_id res chain seq x y z
N MET A 1 -7.38 -13.59 -19.67
CA MET A 1 -7.36 -12.23 -19.08
C MET A 1 -7.66 -12.30 -17.59
N ALA A 2 -8.83 -12.81 -17.16
CA ALA A 2 -9.23 -12.89 -15.76
C ALA A 2 -8.21 -13.57 -14.81
N GLY A 3 -7.64 -14.72 -15.17
CA GLY A 3 -6.66 -15.41 -14.31
C GLY A 3 -5.40 -14.58 -14.03
N LYS A 4 -4.89 -13.85 -15.03
CA LYS A 4 -3.73 -12.95 -14.87
C LYS A 4 -4.06 -11.75 -13.99
N PHE A 5 -5.28 -11.20 -14.13
CA PHE A 5 -5.78 -10.12 -13.28
C PHE A 5 -5.83 -10.54 -11.80
N TYR A 6 -6.43 -11.69 -11.48
CA TYR A 6 -6.52 -12.15 -10.09
C TYR A 6 -5.14 -12.44 -9.47
N ILE A 7 -4.21 -13.00 -10.23
CA ILE A 7 -2.83 -13.21 -9.76
C ILE A 7 -2.17 -11.85 -9.48
N ALA A 8 -2.30 -10.87 -10.38
CA ALA A 8 -1.73 -9.54 -10.18
C ALA A 8 -2.29 -8.85 -8.95
N VAL A 9 -3.62 -8.88 -8.77
CA VAL A 9 -4.29 -8.33 -7.58
C VAL A 9 -3.81 -9.04 -6.32
N ALA A 10 -3.76 -10.38 -6.30
CA ALA A 10 -3.32 -11.13 -5.13
C ALA A 10 -1.88 -10.81 -4.72
N VAL A 11 -0.96 -10.73 -5.69
CA VAL A 11 0.44 -10.37 -5.44
C VAL A 11 0.55 -8.95 -4.90
N LEU A 12 -0.16 -7.99 -5.50
CA LEU A 12 -0.14 -6.60 -5.04
C LEU A 12 -0.73 -6.47 -3.64
N THR A 13 -1.86 -7.12 -3.35
CA THR A 13 -2.44 -7.13 -2.01
C THR A 13 -1.46 -7.71 -0.99
N LEU A 14 -0.77 -8.81 -1.31
CA LEU A 14 0.24 -9.38 -0.44
C LEU A 14 1.41 -8.40 -0.18
N ILE A 15 1.89 -7.71 -1.21
CA ILE A 15 2.95 -6.68 -1.05
C ILE A 15 2.49 -5.57 -0.09
N PHE A 16 1.27 -5.04 -0.26
CA PHE A 16 0.76 -4.01 0.62
C PHE A 16 0.58 -4.51 2.07
N ILE A 17 0.07 -5.73 2.26
CA ILE A 17 -0.01 -6.36 3.59
C ILE A 17 1.38 -6.43 4.23
N LEU A 18 2.40 -6.89 3.48
CA LEU A 18 3.76 -6.97 3.99
C LEU A 18 4.29 -5.58 4.35
N LEU A 19 4.11 -4.57 3.49
CA LEU A 19 4.54 -3.19 3.77
C LEU A 19 3.89 -2.63 5.04
N TYR A 20 2.59 -2.81 5.23
CA TYR A 20 1.91 -2.41 6.46
C TYR A 20 2.35 -3.24 7.67
N SER A 21 2.65 -4.53 7.51
CA SER A 21 3.11 -5.38 8.62
C SER A 21 4.46 -4.97 9.19
N LEU A 22 5.27 -4.22 8.43
CA LEU A 22 6.55 -3.68 8.89
C LEU A 22 6.38 -2.47 9.82
N LEU A 23 5.17 -1.91 9.94
CA LEU A 23 4.86 -0.75 10.80
C LEU A 23 5.50 -0.82 12.20
N PRO A 24 5.41 -1.93 12.94
CA PRO A 24 5.99 -2.02 14.29
C PRO A 24 7.51 -1.81 14.33
N LEU A 25 8.22 -2.01 13.22
CA LEU A 25 9.68 -1.84 13.15
C LEU A 25 10.12 -0.37 13.18
N TYR A 26 9.22 0.54 12.78
CA TYR A 26 9.48 1.97 12.69
C TYR A 26 8.36 2.81 13.33
N SER A 27 7.48 2.19 14.12
CA SER A 27 6.45 2.86 14.93
C SER A 27 7.08 3.54 16.15
N LYS A 28 7.98 4.48 15.89
CA LYS A 28 8.60 5.32 16.90
C LYS A 28 7.78 6.59 17.07
N GLU A 29 7.67 7.04 18.31
CA GLU A 29 7.02 8.31 18.68
C GLU A 29 7.68 9.52 17.98
N ASN A 30 9.00 9.47 17.79
CA ASN A 30 9.77 10.54 17.16
C ASN A 30 10.60 10.00 15.97
N PRO A 31 10.78 10.81 14.90
CA PRO A 31 10.31 12.19 14.74
C PRO A 31 8.81 12.30 14.43
N THR A 32 8.24 13.46 14.74
CA THR A 32 6.87 13.83 14.37
C THR A 32 6.88 14.88 13.25
N PHE A 33 5.85 14.86 12.41
CA PHE A 33 5.58 15.90 11.41
C PHE A 33 4.13 16.36 11.56
N LEU A 34 3.94 17.68 11.69
CA LEU A 34 2.63 18.28 11.97
C LEU A 34 1.92 17.65 13.19
N GLY A 35 2.67 17.26 14.21
CA GLY A 35 2.15 16.64 15.44
C GLY A 35 1.80 15.16 15.34
N LEU A 36 2.04 14.51 14.19
CA LEU A 36 1.85 13.07 13.99
C LEU A 36 3.19 12.35 13.84
N PRO A 37 3.41 11.22 14.54
CA PRO A 37 4.55 10.35 14.28
C PRO A 37 4.67 9.99 12.79
N MET A 38 5.90 9.92 12.28
CA MET A 38 6.17 9.66 10.85
C MET A 38 5.54 8.37 10.31
N PHE A 39 5.32 7.36 11.14
CA PHE A 39 4.69 6.11 10.69
C PHE A 39 3.23 6.29 10.24
N TYR A 40 2.49 7.28 10.78
CA TYR A 40 1.15 7.60 10.30
C TYR A 40 1.21 8.25 8.91
N TRP A 41 2.19 9.13 8.68
CA TRP A 41 2.41 9.71 7.35
C TRP A 41 2.71 8.64 6.31
N TYR A 42 3.51 7.64 6.67
CA TYR A 42 3.72 6.48 5.81
C TYR A 42 2.41 5.80 5.44
N GLN A 43 1.51 5.53 6.39
CA GLN A 43 0.21 4.90 6.11
C GLN A 43 -0.69 5.76 5.22
N ILE A 44 -0.74 7.07 5.51
CA ILE A 44 -1.54 8.06 4.78
C ILE A 44 -1.08 8.17 3.33
N ILE A 45 0.23 8.10 3.07
CA ILE A 45 0.80 8.14 1.71
C ILE A 45 0.62 6.78 1.01
N LEU A 46 0.77 5.68 1.74
CA LEU A 46 0.68 4.33 1.16
C LEU A 46 -0.76 4.02 0.67
N MET A 47 -1.79 4.56 1.33
CA MET A 47 -3.20 4.40 0.94
C MET A 47 -3.51 4.88 -0.50
N PRO A 48 -3.27 6.15 -0.88
CA PRO A 48 -3.52 6.63 -2.23
C PRO A 48 -2.60 5.95 -3.25
N ILE A 49 -1.35 5.62 -2.89
CA ILE A 49 -0.47 4.83 -3.76
C ILE A 49 -1.11 3.46 -4.06
N GLY A 50 -1.65 2.79 -3.05
CA GLY A 50 -2.37 1.53 -3.23
C GLY A 50 -3.57 1.67 -4.16
N ALA A 51 -4.42 2.68 -3.92
CA ALA A 51 -5.57 2.95 -4.77
C ALA A 51 -5.16 3.15 -6.24
N LEU A 52 -4.10 3.93 -6.50
CA LEU A 52 -3.58 4.16 -7.85
C LEU A 52 -3.04 2.89 -8.51
N VAL A 53 -2.30 2.07 -7.75
CA VAL A 53 -1.75 0.81 -8.25
C VAL A 53 -2.85 -0.18 -8.62
N PHE A 54 -3.86 -0.36 -7.76
CA PHE A 54 -4.99 -1.24 -8.06
C PHE A 54 -5.85 -0.71 -9.21
N PHE A 55 -6.04 0.61 -9.29
CA PHE A 55 -6.72 1.24 -10.41
C PHE A 55 -6.00 0.97 -11.73
N ALA A 56 -4.68 1.20 -11.77
CA ALA A 56 -3.87 0.93 -12.96
C ALA A 56 -3.93 -0.54 -13.39
N VAL A 57 -3.84 -1.48 -12.44
CA VAL A 57 -3.97 -2.92 -12.75
C VAL A 57 -5.35 -3.28 -13.27
N SER A 58 -6.41 -2.71 -12.70
CA SER A 58 -7.76 -2.90 -13.22
C SER A 58 -7.90 -2.35 -14.64
N TYR A 59 -7.36 -1.16 -14.90
CA TYR A 59 -7.44 -0.53 -16.22
C TYR A 59 -6.60 -1.25 -17.29
N LEU A 60 -5.44 -1.81 -16.92
CA LEU A 60 -4.51 -2.40 -17.90
C LEU A 60 -4.74 -3.89 -18.19
N ILE A 61 -5.34 -4.66 -17.28
CA ILE A 61 -5.42 -6.13 -17.38
C ILE A 61 -6.85 -6.65 -17.54
N ARG A 62 -7.85 -5.92 -17.02
CA ARG A 62 -9.25 -6.37 -17.06
C ARG A 62 -9.95 -6.01 -18.37
N GLU A 63 -9.60 -4.86 -18.95
CA GLU A 63 -9.89 -4.53 -20.35
C GLU A 63 -9.16 -5.52 -21.27
#